data_AF-A0A813SK68-F1
#
_entry.id   AF-A0A813SK68-F1
#
_cell.length_a   1.000
_cell.length_b   1.000
_cell.length_c   1.000
_cell.angle_alpha   90.00
_cell.angle_beta   90.00
_cell.angle_gamma   90.00
#
_symmetry.space_group_name_H-M   'P 1'
#
loop_
_entity.id
_entity.type
_entity.pdbx_description
1 polymer ?
#
loop_
_entity_poly.entity_id
_entity_poly.type
_entity_poly.pdbx_seq_one_letter_code
_entity_poly.pdbx_strand_id
1 'polypeptide(L)'
;MSSNTENLIKRKVMSEEEEEALLEKLYGNTEYDSDDSDDLPYGGKVYLARKSKPDGWLCIFIQVFLVILALSIGFYAYYYFEHMHVNVLKGYAYLGYDTAQHELANRYLHGVGVEKDHEIAMDLFKAAADQGHPHAAYNLAIGHLKGLKTSINDTEARKLIEHAAKNDVHEAKLTYNNICANGGCE
;
A
#
# COMPACT_ATOMS: atom_id res chain seq x y z
N MET A 1 45.99 41.88 34.39
CA MET A 1 45.54 40.88 33.39
C MET A 1 44.55 39.95 34.07
N SER A 2 43.26 40.29 34.14
CA SER A 2 42.28 39.77 33.18
C SER A 2 41.03 40.66 33.06
N SER A 3 41.17 41.97 33.31
CA SER A 3 40.11 42.97 33.02
C SER A 3 39.92 43.23 31.52
N ASN A 4 40.73 42.59 30.66
CA ASN A 4 40.73 42.82 29.22
C ASN A 4 39.97 41.73 28.42
N THR A 5 39.41 40.72 29.06
CA THR A 5 38.59 39.70 28.39
C THR A 5 37.09 39.98 28.48
N GLU A 6 36.61 40.69 29.50
CA GLU A 6 35.20 41.12 29.57
C GLU A 6 34.86 42.26 28.61
N ASN A 7 35.83 43.14 28.30
CA ASN A 7 35.61 44.25 27.37
C ASN A 7 35.70 43.87 25.88
N LEU A 8 36.10 42.63 25.56
CA LEU A 8 36.07 42.12 24.18
C LEU A 8 34.77 41.35 23.86
N ILE A 9 33.99 40.97 24.87
CA ILE A 9 32.67 40.32 24.70
C ILE A 9 31.54 41.37 24.64
N LYS A 10 31.77 42.61 25.10
CA LYS A 10 30.89 43.77 24.81
C LYS A 10 31.09 44.33 23.39
N ARG A 11 31.33 43.48 22.38
CA ARG A 11 31.20 43.89 20.98
C ARG A 11 29.72 44.04 20.65
N LYS A 12 29.23 45.24 20.94
CA LYS A 12 28.21 45.98 20.21
C LYS A 12 27.05 45.13 19.69
N VAL A 13 26.27 44.59 20.62
CA VAL A 13 24.84 44.38 20.34
C VAL A 13 24.25 45.78 20.31
N MET A 14 23.98 46.29 19.11
CA MET A 14 23.16 47.50 18.93
C MET A 14 21.81 47.25 19.60
N SER A 15 21.34 48.19 20.43
CA SER A 15 20.01 48.07 21.01
C SER A 15 18.96 48.17 19.92
N GLU A 16 17.82 47.48 20.08
CA GLU A 16 16.71 47.51 19.11
C GLU A 16 16.26 48.95 18.80
N GLU A 17 16.34 49.86 19.77
CA GLU A 17 16.09 51.29 19.57
C GLU A 17 17.16 52.00 18.70
N GLU A 18 18.43 51.58 18.78
CA GLU A 18 19.48 52.10 17.89
C GLU A 18 19.35 51.52 16.48
N GLU A 19 18.84 50.30 16.33
CA GLU A 19 18.56 49.65 15.05
C GLU A 19 17.33 50.26 14.38
N GLU A 20 16.24 50.51 15.11
CA GLU A 20 15.07 51.22 14.60
C GLU A 20 15.41 52.66 14.22
N ALA A 21 16.22 53.38 15.02
CA ALA A 21 16.69 54.72 14.65
C ALA A 21 17.64 54.72 13.43
N LEU A 22 18.35 53.62 13.18
CA LEU A 22 19.16 53.41 11.97
C LEU A 22 18.29 53.06 10.76
N LEU A 23 17.26 52.24 10.94
CA LEU A 23 16.31 51.87 9.90
C LEU A 23 15.42 53.05 9.51
N GLU A 24 15.01 53.89 10.45
CA GLU A 24 14.30 55.14 10.19
C GLU A 24 15.22 56.18 9.50
N LYS A 25 16.52 56.18 9.79
CA LYS A 25 17.49 56.99 9.01
C LYS A 25 17.78 56.43 7.61
N LEU A 26 17.70 55.12 7.43
CA LEU A 26 17.99 54.44 6.16
C LEU A 26 16.76 54.33 5.25
N TYR A 27 15.55 54.28 5.83
CA TYR A 27 14.28 54.02 5.12
C TYR A 27 13.16 55.00 5.51
N GLY A 28 13.33 55.85 6.51
CA GLY A 28 12.28 56.71 7.05
C GLY A 28 12.04 58.01 6.27
N ASN A 29 12.24 58.01 4.96
CA ASN A 29 11.65 58.99 4.04
C ASN A 29 11.77 58.45 2.61
N THR A 30 11.00 57.40 2.32
CA THR A 30 10.59 57.14 0.94
C THR A 30 9.08 57.33 0.89
N GLU A 31 8.66 58.58 1.06
CA GLU A 31 7.48 59.06 0.35
C GLU A 31 7.77 58.76 -1.13
N TYR A 32 6.95 57.89 -1.71
CA TYR A 32 7.04 57.55 -3.10
C TYR A 32 6.56 58.77 -3.90
N ASP A 33 7.46 59.73 -4.08
CA ASP A 33 7.28 60.83 -5.01
C ASP A 33 7.55 60.30 -6.41
N SER A 34 6.46 59.94 -7.07
CA SER A 34 6.40 59.75 -8.50
C SER A 34 6.50 61.11 -9.20
N ASP A 35 7.70 61.69 -9.27
CA ASP A 35 8.11 62.72 -10.24
C ASP A 35 9.49 63.27 -9.83
N ASP A 36 10.57 62.61 -10.25
CA ASP A 36 11.88 63.25 -10.55
C ASP A 36 12.90 62.14 -10.85
N SER A 37 12.98 61.74 -12.12
CA SER A 37 13.99 60.81 -12.61
C SER A 37 14.71 61.36 -13.83
N ASP A 38 15.18 62.59 -13.76
CA ASP A 38 15.96 63.23 -14.83
C ASP A 38 17.26 63.80 -14.25
N ASP A 39 18.26 62.96 -13.95
CA ASP A 39 19.73 63.29 -14.03
C ASP A 39 20.65 62.30 -13.26
N LEU A 40 20.59 61.01 -13.60
CA LEU A 40 21.69 60.07 -13.30
C LEU A 40 22.53 59.85 -14.57
N PRO A 41 23.89 59.94 -14.53
CA PRO A 41 24.74 59.79 -15.72
C PRO A 41 24.83 58.35 -16.24
N TYR A 42 24.19 57.42 -15.55
CA TYR A 42 23.95 56.03 -15.99
C TYR A 42 22.46 55.77 -16.27
N GLY A 43 21.64 56.82 -16.36
CA GLY A 43 20.21 56.82 -16.66
C GLY A 43 19.89 56.58 -18.13
N GLY A 44 20.58 55.64 -18.77
CA GLY A 44 19.99 54.98 -19.93
C GLY A 44 18.71 54.29 -19.47
N LYS A 45 17.65 54.27 -20.29
CA LYS A 45 16.45 53.47 -20.01
C LYS A 45 16.86 52.02 -19.83
N VAL A 46 17.12 51.60 -18.59
CA VAL A 46 17.38 50.20 -18.28
C VAL A 46 16.02 49.55 -18.30
N TYR A 47 15.70 48.90 -19.42
CA TYR A 47 14.56 48.02 -19.50
C TYR A 47 14.83 46.87 -18.54
N LEU A 48 14.41 47.01 -17.28
CA LEU A 48 14.22 45.86 -16.42
C LEU A 48 13.20 44.99 -17.13
N ALA A 49 13.64 43.87 -17.69
CA ALA A 49 12.76 42.92 -18.35
C ALA A 49 11.64 42.59 -17.36
N ARG A 50 10.42 43.07 -17.62
CA ARG A 50 9.25 42.72 -16.81
C ARG A 50 9.05 41.22 -16.98
N LYS A 51 9.63 40.44 -16.08
CA LYS A 51 9.50 38.98 -16.08
C LYS A 51 8.00 38.70 -15.93
N SER A 52 7.36 38.27 -17.02
CA SER A 52 5.93 37.98 -17.03
C SER A 52 5.65 36.99 -15.92
N LYS A 53 4.78 37.34 -14.98
CA LYS A 53 4.35 36.39 -13.95
C LYS A 53 3.73 35.22 -14.72
N PRO A 54 4.08 33.96 -14.40
CA PRO A 54 3.46 32.83 -15.08
C PRO A 54 1.94 32.99 -14.97
N ASP A 55 1.23 32.82 -16.08
CA ASP A 55 -0.22 33.00 -16.12
C ASP A 55 -0.83 32.13 -15.01
N GLY A 56 -1.50 32.76 -14.04
CA GLY A 56 -1.97 32.05 -12.84
C GLY A 56 -2.85 30.85 -13.19
N TRP A 57 -3.56 30.94 -14.30
CA TRP A 57 -4.35 29.86 -14.89
C TRP A 57 -3.48 28.64 -15.22
N LEU A 58 -2.34 28.80 -15.91
CA LEU A 58 -1.42 27.72 -16.28
C LEU A 58 -0.88 26.98 -15.04
N CYS A 59 -0.53 27.72 -13.97
CA CYS A 59 -0.09 27.11 -12.72
C CYS A 59 -1.20 26.27 -12.06
N ILE A 60 -2.45 26.71 -12.12
CA ILE A 60 -3.60 25.95 -11.60
C ILE A 60 -3.80 24.65 -12.39
N PHE A 61 -3.66 24.65 -13.73
CA PHE A 61 -3.74 23.41 -14.51
C PHE A 61 -2.67 22.41 -14.13
N ILE A 62 -1.43 22.87 -13.95
CA ILE A 62 -0.32 21.99 -13.57
C ILE A 62 -0.61 21.37 -12.21
N GLN A 63 -1.09 22.15 -11.25
CA GLN A 63 -1.45 21.64 -9.93
C GLN A 63 -2.60 20.62 -9.98
N VAL A 64 -3.68 20.92 -10.70
CA VAL A 64 -4.81 20.00 -10.87
C VAL A 64 -4.38 18.72 -11.58
N PHE A 65 -3.54 18.81 -12.60
CA PHE A 65 -2.99 17.66 -13.31
C PHE A 65 -2.15 16.77 -12.38
N LEU A 66 -1.30 17.36 -11.54
CA LEU A 66 -0.50 16.61 -10.56
C LEU A 66 -1.38 15.90 -9.52
N VAL A 67 -2.47 16.55 -9.08
CA VAL A 67 -3.44 15.93 -8.16
C VAL A 67 -4.17 14.78 -8.83
N ILE A 68 -4.67 14.96 -10.06
CA ILE A 68 -5.33 13.89 -10.83
C ILE A 68 -4.37 12.74 -11.07
N LEU A 69 -3.12 13.03 -11.41
CA LEU A 69 -2.09 12.01 -11.62
C LEU A 69 -1.81 11.25 -10.33
N ALA A 70 -1.66 11.93 -9.20
CA ALA A 70 -1.48 11.28 -7.89
C ALA A 70 -2.69 10.40 -7.50
N LEU A 71 -3.91 10.88 -7.72
CA LEU A 71 -5.14 10.11 -7.49
C LEU A 71 -5.23 8.90 -8.41
N SER A 72 -4.87 9.05 -9.69
CA SER A 72 -4.86 7.95 -10.65
C SER A 72 -3.85 6.87 -10.30
N ILE A 73 -2.66 7.25 -9.81
CA ILE A 73 -1.63 6.33 -9.33
C ILE A 73 -2.12 5.63 -8.07
N GLY A 74 -2.74 6.35 -7.14
CA GLY A 74 -3.32 5.78 -5.93
C GLY A 74 -4.45 4.78 -6.24
N PHE A 75 -5.33 5.14 -7.16
CA PHE A 75 -6.40 4.27 -7.65
C PHE A 75 -5.85 3.04 -8.39
N TYR A 76 -4.85 3.24 -9.25
CA TYR A 76 -4.17 2.15 -9.95
C TYR A 76 -3.50 1.19 -8.97
N ALA A 77 -2.76 1.72 -7.98
CA ALA A 77 -2.13 0.92 -6.93
C ALA A 77 -3.15 0.13 -6.11
N TYR A 78 -4.28 0.76 -5.76
CA TYR A 78 -5.38 0.09 -5.07
C TYR A 78 -5.97 -1.06 -5.91
N TYR A 79 -6.21 -0.84 -7.20
CA TYR A 79 -6.78 -1.86 -8.09
C TYR A 79 -5.79 -3.00 -8.41
N TYR A 80 -4.50 -2.68 -8.59
CA TYR A 80 -3.48 -3.68 -8.90
C TYR A 80 -3.05 -4.53 -7.69
N PHE A 81 -3.22 -4.02 -6.47
CA PHE A 81 -2.87 -4.74 -5.25
C PHE A 81 -3.58 -6.09 -5.16
N GLU A 82 -4.89 -6.13 -5.41
CA GLU A 82 -5.71 -7.36 -5.41
C GLU A 82 -5.20 -8.42 -6.40
N HIS A 83 -4.76 -8.02 -7.59
CA HIS A 83 -4.28 -8.96 -8.63
C HIS A 83 -2.89 -9.52 -8.35
N MET A 84 -2.03 -8.78 -7.64
CA MET A 84 -0.67 -9.24 -7.33
C MET A 84 -0.69 -10.49 -6.44
N HIS A 85 -1.60 -10.54 -5.46
CA HIS A 85 -1.66 -11.64 -4.49
C HIS A 85 -1.87 -13.00 -5.14
N VAL A 86 -2.76 -13.08 -6.13
CA VAL A 86 -3.06 -14.35 -6.83
C VAL A 86 -1.88 -14.84 -7.66
N ASN A 87 -1.19 -13.94 -8.36
CA ASN A 87 -0.04 -14.33 -9.20
C ASN A 87 1.14 -14.81 -8.36
N VAL A 88 1.41 -14.12 -7.25
CA VAL A 88 2.42 -14.55 -6.27
C VAL A 88 2.04 -15.90 -5.66
N LEU A 89 0.78 -16.07 -5.26
CA LEU A 89 0.25 -17.31 -4.70
C LEU A 89 0.37 -18.48 -5.69
N LYS A 90 0.06 -18.26 -6.98
CA LYS A 90 0.29 -19.25 -8.04
C LYS A 90 1.75 -19.66 -8.11
N GLY A 91 2.67 -18.71 -8.04
CA GLY A 91 4.11 -18.99 -7.97
C GLY A 91 4.47 -19.94 -6.83
N TYR A 92 4.00 -19.65 -5.60
CA TYR A 92 4.24 -20.53 -4.46
C TYR A 92 3.56 -21.89 -4.58
N ALA A 93 2.34 -21.96 -5.13
CA ALA A 93 1.67 -23.23 -5.38
C ALA A 93 2.44 -24.10 -6.39
N TYR A 94 3.02 -23.51 -7.44
CA TYR A 94 3.89 -24.19 -8.40
C TYR A 94 5.21 -24.65 -7.80
N LEU A 95 5.73 -23.94 -6.80
CA LEU A 95 6.90 -24.38 -6.02
C LEU A 95 6.58 -25.57 -5.09
N GLY A 96 5.29 -25.91 -4.94
CA GLY A 96 4.85 -27.07 -4.18
C GLY A 96 4.47 -26.78 -2.73
N TYR A 97 4.41 -25.52 -2.29
CA TYR A 97 4.00 -25.21 -0.92
C TYR A 97 2.53 -25.59 -0.68
N ASP A 98 2.29 -26.50 0.26
CA ASP A 98 0.98 -27.04 0.65
C ASP A 98 -0.03 -25.95 1.06
N THR A 99 0.41 -24.99 1.88
CA THR A 99 -0.39 -23.83 2.30
C THR A 99 -0.81 -22.96 1.13
N ALA A 100 0.10 -22.74 0.17
CA ALA A 100 -0.18 -21.96 -1.03
C ALA A 100 -1.14 -22.70 -1.97
N GLN A 101 -0.99 -24.01 -2.11
CA GLN A 101 -1.91 -24.85 -2.89
C GLN A 101 -3.32 -24.84 -2.27
N HIS A 102 -3.44 -24.96 -0.94
CA HIS A 102 -4.71 -24.85 -0.24
C HIS A 102 -5.38 -23.49 -0.46
N GLU A 103 -4.64 -22.40 -0.29
CA GLU A 103 -5.20 -21.06 -0.46
C GLU A 103 -5.57 -20.80 -1.93
N LEU A 104 -4.75 -21.25 -2.89
CA LEU A 104 -5.07 -21.13 -4.31
C LEU A 104 -6.33 -21.93 -4.67
N ALA A 105 -6.48 -23.13 -4.11
CA ALA A 105 -7.69 -23.93 -4.25
C ALA A 105 -8.92 -23.19 -3.69
N ASN A 106 -8.81 -22.53 -2.54
CA ASN A 106 -9.89 -21.68 -2.01
C ASN A 106 -10.23 -20.54 -2.98
N ARG A 107 -9.24 -19.91 -3.63
CA ARG A 107 -9.49 -18.86 -4.64
C ARG A 107 -10.24 -19.41 -5.85
N TYR A 108 -9.86 -20.58 -6.37
CA TYR A 108 -10.57 -21.26 -7.46
C TYR A 108 -11.98 -21.70 -7.07
N LEU A 109 -12.18 -22.13 -5.81
CA LEU A 109 -13.48 -22.54 -5.29
C LEU A 109 -14.47 -21.36 -5.23
N HIS A 110 -14.00 -20.17 -4.83
CA HIS A 110 -14.83 -18.98 -4.64
C HIS A 110 -14.80 -18.00 -5.83
N GLY A 111 -13.86 -18.14 -6.77
CA GLY A 111 -13.69 -17.22 -7.90
C GLY A 111 -13.07 -15.87 -7.52
N VAL A 112 -12.22 -15.82 -6.48
CA VAL A 112 -11.62 -14.57 -6.00
C VAL A 112 -10.30 -14.31 -6.72
N GLY A 113 -10.31 -13.36 -7.67
CA GLY A 113 -9.14 -12.99 -8.47
C GLY A 113 -8.70 -14.05 -9.50
N VAL A 114 -9.45 -15.15 -9.62
CA VAL A 114 -9.34 -16.19 -10.66
C VAL A 114 -10.73 -16.59 -11.13
N GLU A 115 -10.83 -17.13 -12.34
CA GLU A 115 -12.05 -17.77 -12.80
C GLU A 115 -12.37 -18.98 -11.91
N LYS A 116 -13.65 -19.13 -11.57
CA LYS A 116 -14.11 -20.16 -10.65
C LYS A 116 -14.03 -21.52 -11.36
N ASP A 117 -13.23 -22.41 -10.81
CA ASP A 117 -13.05 -23.77 -11.33
C ASP A 117 -12.98 -24.76 -10.16
N HIS A 118 -13.99 -25.60 -10.06
CA HIS A 118 -14.09 -26.60 -8.99
C HIS A 118 -13.15 -27.79 -9.22
N GLU A 119 -12.88 -28.18 -10.46
CA GLU A 119 -12.01 -29.33 -10.76
C GLU A 119 -10.57 -28.98 -10.37
N ILE A 120 -10.09 -27.80 -10.79
CA ILE A 120 -8.75 -27.31 -10.43
C ILE A 120 -8.63 -27.13 -8.91
N ALA A 121 -9.66 -26.61 -8.24
CA ALA A 121 -9.65 -26.48 -6.78
C ALA A 121 -9.48 -27.83 -6.08
N MET A 122 -10.18 -28.87 -6.53
CA MET A 122 -10.10 -30.20 -5.94
C MET A 122 -8.73 -30.85 -6.17
N ASP A 123 -8.15 -30.69 -7.36
CA ASP A 123 -6.81 -31.20 -7.65
C ASP A 123 -5.72 -30.50 -6.80
N LEU A 124 -5.84 -29.19 -6.59
CA LEU A 124 -4.94 -28.46 -5.71
C LEU A 124 -5.12 -28.85 -4.23
N PHE A 125 -6.36 -29.06 -3.77
CA PHE A 125 -6.58 -29.58 -2.42
C PHE A 125 -6.00 -30.98 -2.25
N LYS A 126 -6.07 -31.83 -3.29
CA LYS A 126 -5.43 -33.14 -3.28
C LYS A 126 -3.92 -33.03 -3.17
N ALA A 127 -3.29 -32.20 -3.98
CA ALA A 127 -1.85 -31.96 -3.90
C ALA A 127 -1.40 -31.48 -2.51
N ALA A 128 -2.18 -30.59 -1.87
CA ALA A 128 -1.89 -30.14 -0.51
C ALA A 128 -2.19 -31.21 0.55
N ALA A 129 -3.26 -32.00 0.38
CA ALA A 129 -3.61 -33.09 1.28
C ALA A 129 -2.58 -34.24 1.25
N ASP A 130 -2.03 -34.54 0.07
CA ASP A 130 -0.98 -35.54 -0.11
C ASP A 130 0.33 -35.13 0.60
N GLN A 131 0.54 -33.82 0.81
CA GLN A 131 1.62 -33.27 1.63
C GLN A 131 1.30 -33.25 3.14
N GLY A 132 0.10 -33.66 3.54
CA GLY A 132 -0.34 -33.71 4.93
C GLY A 132 -1.09 -32.45 5.41
N HIS A 133 -1.43 -31.50 4.54
CA HIS A 133 -2.13 -30.28 4.94
C HIS A 133 -3.56 -30.58 5.42
N PRO A 134 -3.89 -30.39 6.72
CA PRO A 134 -5.10 -30.95 7.30
C PRO A 134 -6.38 -30.23 6.84
N HIS A 135 -6.36 -28.91 6.66
CA HIS A 135 -7.51 -28.20 6.09
C HIS A 135 -7.76 -28.53 4.61
N ALA A 136 -6.73 -28.88 3.85
CA ALA A 136 -6.88 -29.25 2.45
C ALA A 136 -7.52 -30.64 2.34
N ALA A 137 -7.09 -31.58 3.19
CA ALA A 137 -7.72 -32.89 3.32
C ALA A 137 -9.22 -32.78 3.67
N TYR A 138 -9.57 -31.92 4.62
CA TYR A 138 -10.98 -31.64 4.96
C TYR A 138 -11.75 -31.05 3.77
N ASN A 139 -11.22 -30.03 3.11
CA ASN A 139 -11.90 -29.37 1.99
C ASN A 139 -12.09 -30.30 0.79
N LEU A 140 -11.11 -31.16 0.49
CA LEU A 140 -11.21 -32.19 -0.54
C LEU A 140 -12.33 -33.19 -0.23
N ALA A 141 -12.37 -33.68 1.02
CA ALA A 141 -13.38 -34.64 1.44
C ALA A 141 -14.79 -34.04 1.43
N ILE A 142 -14.97 -32.82 1.94
CA ILE A 142 -16.25 -32.12 1.88
C ILE A 142 -16.64 -31.80 0.44
N GLY A 143 -15.69 -31.47 -0.43
CA GLY A 143 -15.94 -31.28 -1.86
C GLY A 143 -16.52 -32.53 -2.50
N HIS A 144 -15.92 -33.69 -2.23
CA HIS A 144 -16.44 -34.99 -2.70
C HIS A 144 -17.84 -35.29 -2.17
N LEU A 145 -18.08 -35.12 -0.86
CA LEU A 145 -19.39 -35.37 -0.24
C LEU A 145 -20.48 -34.41 -0.74
N LYS A 146 -20.10 -33.22 -1.22
CA LYS A 146 -21.02 -32.27 -1.88
C LYS A 146 -21.30 -32.62 -3.34
N GLY A 147 -20.71 -33.69 -3.88
CA GLY A 147 -20.86 -34.12 -5.26
C GLY A 147 -20.02 -33.33 -6.25
N LEU A 148 -18.97 -32.63 -5.80
CA LEU A 148 -17.99 -32.05 -6.73
C LEU A 148 -17.21 -33.18 -7.40
N LYS A 149 -16.81 -32.95 -8.65
CA LYS A 149 -15.99 -33.89 -9.39
C LYS A 149 -14.61 -33.95 -8.75
N THR A 150 -14.32 -35.06 -8.09
CA THR A 150 -13.02 -35.35 -7.47
C THR A 150 -12.51 -36.69 -7.96
N SER A 151 -11.22 -36.96 -7.74
CA SER A 151 -10.58 -38.24 -8.06
C SER A 151 -10.56 -39.22 -6.89
N ILE A 152 -11.29 -38.95 -5.81
CA ILE A 152 -11.32 -39.76 -4.58
C ILE A 152 -12.66 -40.48 -4.42
N ASN A 153 -12.67 -41.54 -3.60
CA ASN A 153 -13.88 -42.30 -3.27
C ASN A 153 -14.44 -41.93 -1.88
N ASP A 154 -15.69 -42.31 -1.59
CA ASP A 154 -16.35 -42.04 -0.29
C ASP A 154 -15.58 -42.59 0.93
N THR A 155 -14.88 -43.72 0.76
CA THR A 155 -14.05 -44.32 1.80
C THR A 155 -12.77 -43.51 2.04
N GLU A 156 -12.16 -42.98 0.97
CA GLU A 156 -10.99 -42.11 1.04
C GLU A 156 -11.35 -40.75 1.64
N ALA A 157 -12.50 -40.17 1.26
CA ALA A 157 -13.01 -38.93 1.84
C ALA A 157 -13.19 -39.05 3.36
N ARG A 158 -13.72 -40.18 3.86
CA ARG A 158 -13.83 -40.44 5.29
C ARG A 158 -12.47 -40.51 5.98
N LYS A 159 -11.48 -41.19 5.40
CA LYS A 159 -10.10 -41.24 5.92
C LYS A 159 -9.46 -39.85 5.97
N LEU A 160 -9.70 -39.02 4.97
CA LEU A 160 -9.22 -37.63 4.95
C LEU A 160 -9.84 -36.78 6.06
N ILE A 161 -11.14 -36.95 6.34
CA ILE A 161 -11.84 -36.28 7.45
C ILE A 161 -11.26 -36.74 8.79
N GLU A 162 -11.04 -38.04 8.97
CA GLU A 162 -10.42 -38.60 10.17
C GLU A 162 -9.00 -38.03 10.37
N HIS A 163 -8.19 -37.99 9.31
CA HIS A 163 -6.85 -37.40 9.33
C HIS A 163 -6.90 -35.91 9.73
N ALA A 164 -7.80 -35.13 9.14
CA ALA A 164 -7.97 -33.71 9.48
C ALA A 164 -8.44 -33.53 10.94
N ALA A 165 -9.34 -34.38 11.42
CA ALA A 165 -9.82 -34.36 12.81
C ALA A 165 -8.72 -34.69 13.83
N LYS A 166 -7.79 -35.59 13.48
CA LYS A 166 -6.61 -35.91 14.29
C LYS A 166 -5.59 -34.78 14.34
N ASN A 167 -5.54 -33.93 13.32
CA ASN A 167 -4.67 -32.75 13.23
C ASN A 167 -5.37 -31.46 13.70
N ASP A 168 -6.29 -31.57 14.68
CA ASP A 168 -6.97 -30.45 15.34
C ASP A 168 -7.77 -29.49 14.45
N VAL A 169 -8.21 -29.94 13.27
CA VAL A 169 -9.19 -29.18 12.48
C VAL A 169 -10.56 -29.31 13.13
N HIS A 170 -11.03 -28.21 13.74
CA HIS A 170 -12.26 -28.19 14.52
C HIS A 170 -13.49 -28.61 13.70
N GLU A 171 -13.61 -28.11 12.48
CA GLU A 171 -14.68 -28.44 11.55
C GLU A 171 -14.67 -29.92 11.21
N ALA A 172 -13.48 -30.48 10.94
CA ALA A 172 -13.32 -31.89 10.63
C ALA A 172 -13.72 -32.79 11.81
N LYS A 173 -13.39 -32.39 13.05
CA LYS A 173 -13.78 -33.13 14.26
C LYS A 173 -15.29 -33.19 14.42
N LEU A 174 -16.00 -32.08 14.17
CA LEU A 174 -17.47 -32.05 14.22
C LEU A 174 -18.09 -32.93 13.12
N THR A 175 -17.58 -32.81 11.89
CA THR A 175 -18.04 -33.65 10.77
C THR A 175 -17.79 -35.13 11.03
N TYR A 176 -16.61 -35.48 11.54
CA TYR A 176 -16.25 -36.85 11.90
C TYR A 176 -17.21 -37.44 12.94
N ASN A 177 -17.47 -36.69 14.02
CA ASN A 177 -18.41 -37.12 15.06
C ASN A 177 -19.82 -37.34 14.50
N ASN A 178 -20.29 -36.50 13.58
CA ASN A 178 -21.59 -36.66 12.92
C ASN A 178 -21.61 -37.93 12.04
N ILE A 179 -20.57 -38.17 11.25
CA ILE A 179 -20.43 -39.39 10.44
C ILE A 179 -20.45 -40.64 11.33
N CYS A 180 -19.73 -40.62 12.46
CA CYS A 180 -19.74 -41.73 13.41
C CYS A 180 -21.10 -41.95 14.07
N ALA A 181 -21.82 -40.88 14.41
CA ALA A 181 -23.16 -40.99 15.00
C ALA A 181 -24.16 -41.69 14.05
N ASN A 182 -23.94 -41.58 12.74
CA ASN A 182 -24.76 -42.23 11.71
C ASN A 182 -24.26 -43.63 11.32
N GLY A 183 -23.33 -44.23 12.07
CA GLY A 183 -22.80 -45.58 11.83
C GLY A 183 -21.76 -45.66 10.70
N GLY A 184 -21.18 -44.53 10.28
CA GLY A 184 -20.22 -44.46 9.17
C GLY A 184 -18.74 -44.64 9.55
N CYS A 185 -18.45 -44.99 10.80
CA CYS A 185 -17.09 -45.20 11.31
C CYS A 185 -16.78 -46.71 11.38
N GLU A 186 -15.67 -47.11 10.74
CA GLU A 186 -15.09 -48.46 10.76
C GLU A 186 -13.89 -48.51 11.70
#